data_AF-A0A381TU60-F1
#
_entry.id   AF-A0A381TU60-F1
#
_cell.length_a   1.000
_cell.length_b   1.000
_cell.length_c   1.000
_cell.angle_alpha   90.00
_cell.angle_beta   90.00
_cell.angle_gamma   90.00
#
_symmetry.space_group_name_H-M   'P 1'
#
loop_
_entity.id
_entity.type
_entity.pdbx_description
1 polymer ?
#
loop_
_entity_poly.entity_id
_entity_poly.type
_entity_poly.pdbx_seq_one_letter_code
_entity_poly.pdbx_strand_id
1 'polypeptide(L)'
;MKNTSIIVFIFHCVFLYADTTIVAFNSVHHFFGGGTNNRTVIDTIQLPGQNNDYQQILMHIDLACPTGGCDPWDRKASISVKHLNAWYEIGRYVTPYGVGCGWTLDVTDYRSILKGEISLSSFIDTWVQPAWLVTIQFEFNSGIPEHPYTVVRNMWNDDYVRYGDTTNPVNLQPITEYIPEDAQSTYLRMITTGHGQGNTDNAAEFSQKIHQIYLNGVFIYDHDFWRNDCQNNSCSPQYGTWQYNRAGFCPGDKVDPQDFDLSYFAVPGDTATLSYILEDYFNECSPNNPSCINGVTCASCNYNNTGHTEPNYFIASHLIIHTANDHSNADAYLTISEDTLSGALEIAVENYVPVYGIQFDINVNNMDGEDINELQFQNGIGGRAEAAGWTVSVSESGRMVAISQNTGDPLPAGEGVFTYIPWNRDELPELNGSISIIDIYVSGYFGSELSHEIGPAYNLESILKSDESSYQPVSHHLLPAFPNPFNPITTIPFHISNDQVIDLDIYDINGRKIHSLLRNAEMQMGQHQIRWNA
;
A
#
# COMPACT_ATOMS: atom_id res chain seq x y z
N MET A 1 31.40 -24.35 -37.30
CA MET A 1 30.48 -23.78 -36.29
C MET A 1 31.25 -23.65 -34.99
N LYS A 2 31.73 -22.45 -34.66
CA LYS A 2 32.32 -22.17 -33.34
C LYS A 2 31.16 -21.77 -32.44
N ASN A 3 30.91 -22.53 -31.39
CA ASN A 3 29.91 -22.21 -30.37
C ASN A 3 30.40 -20.98 -29.60
N THR A 4 29.80 -19.83 -29.88
CA THR A 4 29.94 -18.65 -29.05
C THR A 4 29.14 -18.90 -27.78
N SER A 5 29.81 -19.18 -26.67
CA SER A 5 29.18 -19.23 -25.35
C SER A 5 29.13 -17.81 -24.80
N ILE A 6 27.92 -17.29 -24.56
CA ILE A 6 27.73 -16.03 -23.85
C ILE A 6 27.97 -16.33 -22.36
N ILE A 7 29.01 -15.73 -21.79
CA ILE A 7 29.26 -15.75 -20.35
C ILE A 7 28.68 -14.44 -19.80
N VAL A 8 27.57 -14.55 -19.08
CA VAL A 8 26.98 -13.44 -18.34
C VAL A 8 27.70 -13.34 -17.00
N PHE A 9 28.39 -12.22 -16.77
CA PHE A 9 28.90 -11.86 -15.45
C PHE A 9 27.86 -11.01 -14.74
N ILE A 10 27.24 -11.53 -13.68
CA ILE A 10 26.37 -10.75 -12.81
C ILE A 10 27.24 -10.29 -11.63
N PHE A 11 27.52 -8.99 -11.56
CA PHE A 11 28.27 -8.38 -10.47
C PHE A 11 27.27 -7.90 -9.41
N HIS A 12 27.05 -8.71 -8.37
CA HIS A 12 26.26 -8.27 -7.21
C HIS A 12 27.17 -7.47 -6.28
N CYS A 13 26.98 -6.16 -6.22
CA CYS A 13 27.56 -5.31 -5.18
C CYS A 13 26.57 -5.26 -4.02
N VAL A 14 26.81 -6.04 -2.97
CA VAL A 14 26.00 -5.98 -1.75
C VAL A 14 26.63 -4.92 -0.85
N PHE A 15 25.92 -3.81 -0.64
CA PHE A 15 26.25 -2.88 0.43
C PHE A 15 25.80 -3.52 1.75
N LEU A 16 26.76 -4.00 2.56
CA LEU A 16 26.46 -4.43 3.91
C LEU A 16 26.34 -3.18 4.78
N TYR A 17 25.12 -2.74 5.06
CA TYR A 17 24.87 -1.82 6.16
C TYR A 17 25.32 -2.47 7.47
N ALA A 18 25.75 -1.68 8.44
CA ALA A 18 25.95 -2.19 9.79
C ALA A 18 24.60 -2.21 10.52
N ASP A 19 24.44 -3.13 11.47
CA ASP A 19 23.29 -3.10 12.38
C ASP A 19 23.17 -1.70 13.00
N THR A 20 21.96 -1.17 13.01
CA THR A 20 21.70 0.21 13.39
C THR A 20 20.59 0.24 14.43
N THR A 21 20.85 0.86 15.58
CA THR A 21 19.81 1.08 16.61
C THR A 21 19.48 2.55 16.71
N ILE A 22 18.19 2.88 16.66
CA ILE A 22 17.67 4.24 16.75
C ILE A 22 16.75 4.33 17.96
N VAL A 23 17.09 5.22 18.90
CA VAL A 23 16.24 5.51 20.04
C VAL A 23 15.20 6.55 19.63
N ALA A 24 13.98 6.09 19.36
CA ALA A 24 12.88 6.95 18.94
C ALA A 24 12.29 7.75 20.12
N PHE A 25 12.06 7.08 21.24
CA PHE A 25 11.66 7.72 22.50
C PHE A 25 12.59 7.27 23.61
N ASN A 26 12.96 8.19 24.50
CA ASN A 26 13.81 7.91 25.65
C ASN A 26 13.13 8.38 26.94
N SER A 27 12.55 7.44 27.68
CA SER A 27 11.87 7.70 28.96
C SER A 27 10.84 8.84 28.89
N VAL A 28 10.05 8.90 27.81
CA VAL A 28 9.00 9.91 27.65
C VAL A 28 7.85 9.64 28.62
N HIS A 29 7.28 10.69 29.21
CA HIS A 29 6.37 10.56 30.35
C HIS A 29 4.90 10.54 29.90
N HIS A 30 4.19 9.43 30.09
CA HIS A 30 2.76 9.32 29.84
C HIS A 30 1.95 9.45 31.13
N PHE A 31 1.05 10.43 31.22
CA PHE A 31 0.17 10.63 32.39
C PHE A 31 -1.09 11.44 32.07
N PHE A 32 -2.05 11.40 32.99
CA PHE A 32 -3.23 12.27 32.99
C PHE A 32 -3.51 12.77 34.40
N GLY A 33 -3.50 14.08 34.61
CA GLY A 33 -3.68 14.67 35.93
C GLY A 33 -3.07 16.06 36.05
N GLY A 34 -3.37 16.76 37.14
CA GLY A 34 -2.82 18.09 37.40
C GLY A 34 -3.20 19.16 36.37
N GLY A 35 -4.27 18.93 35.58
CA GLY A 35 -4.69 19.81 34.48
C GLY A 35 -4.02 19.51 33.13
N THR A 36 -3.18 18.48 33.04
CA THR A 36 -2.46 18.10 31.82
C THR A 36 -2.89 16.71 31.34
N ASN A 37 -3.14 16.60 30.04
CA ASN A 37 -3.31 15.33 29.36
C ASN A 37 -2.05 15.06 28.53
N ASN A 38 -1.15 14.22 29.04
CA ASN A 38 0.08 13.83 28.36
C ASN A 38 0.04 12.32 28.01
N ARG A 39 -1.14 11.82 27.63
CA ARG A 39 -1.33 10.40 27.32
C ARG A 39 -0.76 9.98 25.98
N THR A 40 -0.62 10.94 25.07
CA THR A 40 -0.04 10.76 23.74
C THR A 40 1.22 11.60 23.64
N VAL A 41 2.31 10.99 23.17
CA VAL A 41 3.55 11.66 22.80
C VAL A 41 3.77 11.42 21.31
N ILE A 42 4.00 12.48 20.56
CA ILE A 42 4.30 12.43 19.13
C ILE A 42 5.62 13.15 18.90
N ASP A 43 6.52 12.54 18.14
CA ASP A 43 7.76 13.18 17.72
C ASP A 43 8.16 12.72 16.31
N THR A 44 9.05 13.47 15.69
CA THR A 44 9.61 13.19 14.38
C THR A 44 10.93 12.44 14.53
N ILE A 45 11.00 11.24 13.95
CA ILE A 45 12.15 10.33 14.07
C ILE A 45 12.83 10.20 12.72
N GLN A 46 14.16 10.29 12.71
CA GLN A 46 14.98 10.03 11.53
C GLN A 46 15.40 8.56 11.52
N LEU A 47 14.97 7.82 10.49
CA LEU A 47 15.30 6.43 10.22
C LEU A 47 16.19 6.33 8.97
N PRO A 48 16.77 5.15 8.65
CA PRO A 48 17.50 4.96 7.39
C PRO A 48 16.61 5.33 6.19
N GLY A 49 17.19 5.92 5.14
CA GLY A 49 16.43 6.41 3.98
C GLY A 49 15.80 5.30 3.14
N GLN A 50 16.33 4.07 3.22
CA GLN A 50 15.82 2.86 2.58
C GLN A 50 16.05 1.67 3.51
N ASN A 51 15.17 0.68 3.45
CA ASN A 51 15.20 -0.50 4.33
C ASN A 51 15.11 -1.84 3.59
N ASN A 52 15.20 -1.84 2.27
CA ASN A 52 15.19 -3.04 1.43
C ASN A 52 16.48 -3.89 1.57
N ASP A 53 17.49 -3.42 2.30
CA ASP A 53 18.75 -4.13 2.60
C ASP A 53 18.85 -4.61 4.06
N TYR A 54 17.83 -4.37 4.90
CA TYR A 54 17.76 -4.93 6.24
C TYR A 54 16.96 -6.22 6.23
N GLN A 55 17.50 -7.28 6.81
CA GLN A 55 16.80 -8.56 6.92
C GLN A 55 15.66 -8.49 7.93
N GLN A 56 15.79 -7.66 8.97
CA GLN A 56 14.82 -7.56 10.05
C GLN A 56 14.83 -6.15 10.68
N ILE A 57 13.65 -5.69 11.10
CA ILE A 57 13.47 -4.46 11.87
C ILE A 57 12.70 -4.82 13.14
N LEU A 58 13.34 -4.67 14.30
CA LEU A 58 12.75 -4.93 15.60
C LEU A 58 12.41 -3.63 16.31
N MET A 59 11.25 -3.56 16.95
CA MET A 59 10.85 -2.47 17.82
C MET A 59 10.87 -2.94 19.28
N HIS A 60 11.77 -2.37 20.07
CA HIS A 60 11.85 -2.60 21.51
C HIS A 60 11.10 -1.52 22.26
N ILE A 61 10.25 -1.94 23.19
CA ILE A 61 9.50 -1.06 24.09
C ILE A 61 9.93 -1.38 25.51
N ASP A 62 10.34 -0.37 26.26
CA ASP A 62 10.60 -0.46 27.69
C ASP A 62 9.68 0.51 28.44
N LEU A 63 9.00 -0.01 29.46
CA LEU A 63 8.01 0.65 30.28
C LEU A 63 8.52 0.68 31.72
N ALA A 64 8.83 1.86 32.23
CA ALA A 64 9.38 2.06 33.56
C ALA A 64 8.42 2.84 34.47
N CYS A 65 8.54 2.60 35.78
CA CYS A 65 7.77 3.32 36.78
C CYS A 65 8.52 4.60 37.21
N PRO A 66 7.88 5.78 37.10
CA PRO A 66 8.44 7.01 37.65
C PRO A 66 8.69 6.94 39.17
N THR A 67 9.43 7.92 39.69
CA THR A 67 9.53 8.13 41.14
C THR A 67 8.13 8.30 41.74
N GLY A 68 7.78 7.45 42.71
CA GLY A 68 6.45 7.42 43.33
C GLY A 68 5.55 6.26 42.86
N GLY A 69 6.03 5.43 41.93
CA GLY A 69 5.29 4.28 41.40
C GLY A 69 4.66 4.58 40.04
N CYS A 70 4.02 3.57 39.45
CA CYS A 70 3.36 3.66 38.15
C CYS A 70 1.84 3.48 38.27
N ASP A 71 1.11 3.62 37.15
CA ASP A 71 -0.33 3.38 37.10
C ASP A 71 -0.61 1.95 37.61
N PRO A 72 -1.44 1.77 38.65
CA PRO A 72 -1.70 0.43 39.19
C PRO A 72 -2.62 -0.40 38.28
N TRP A 73 -3.20 0.19 37.24
CA TRP A 73 -4.13 -0.46 36.32
C TRP A 73 -3.45 -0.87 35.01
N ASP A 74 -4.01 -1.90 34.40
CA ASP A 74 -3.70 -2.35 33.06
C ASP A 74 -4.40 -1.47 32.01
N ARG A 75 -3.60 -0.76 31.21
CA ARG A 75 -4.06 0.23 30.23
C ARG A 75 -3.76 -0.25 28.82
N LYS A 76 -4.71 -0.07 27.89
CA LYS A 76 -4.42 -0.14 26.45
C LYS A 76 -3.31 0.87 26.13
N ALA A 77 -2.33 0.43 25.35
CA ALA A 77 -1.31 1.28 24.79
C ALA A 77 -1.03 0.89 23.34
N SER A 78 -0.64 1.88 22.53
CA SER A 78 -0.34 1.68 21.11
C SER A 78 0.84 2.52 20.67
N ILE A 79 1.53 2.01 19.64
CA ILE A 79 2.58 2.69 18.90
C ILE A 79 2.09 2.78 17.46
N SER A 80 2.06 4.00 16.93
CA SER A 80 1.62 4.25 15.57
C SER A 80 2.61 5.10 14.80
N VAL A 81 2.75 4.83 13.50
CA VAL A 81 3.52 5.67 12.58
C VAL A 81 2.56 6.39 11.65
N LYS A 82 2.81 7.68 11.39
CA LYS A 82 2.03 8.46 10.44
C LYS A 82 2.56 8.23 9.03
N HIS A 83 1.67 7.83 8.12
CA HIS A 83 1.99 7.62 6.73
C HIS A 83 0.80 8.03 5.86
N LEU A 84 1.04 8.81 4.79
CA LEU A 84 0.01 9.26 3.85
C LEU A 84 -1.26 9.81 4.52
N ASN A 85 -1.07 10.65 5.54
CA ASN A 85 -2.13 11.27 6.37
C ASN A 85 -2.91 10.35 7.31
N ALA A 86 -2.62 9.04 7.36
CA ALA A 86 -3.22 8.11 8.30
C ALA A 86 -2.19 7.63 9.36
N TRP A 87 -2.69 7.21 10.51
CA TRP A 87 -1.88 6.52 11.52
C TRP A 87 -2.01 5.02 11.33
N TYR A 88 -0.88 4.33 11.26
CA TYR A 88 -0.76 2.88 11.16
C TYR A 88 -0.30 2.36 12.52
N GLU A 89 -1.09 1.51 13.17
CA GLU A 89 -0.73 0.93 14.47
C GLU A 89 0.22 -0.25 14.27
N ILE A 90 1.51 -0.01 14.48
CA ILE A 90 2.59 -0.99 14.27
C ILE A 90 2.91 -1.80 15.52
N GLY A 91 2.28 -1.47 16.65
CA GLY A 91 2.38 -2.25 17.87
C GLY A 91 1.32 -1.87 18.90
N ARG A 92 0.82 -2.88 19.60
CA ARG A 92 -0.11 -2.73 20.73
C ARG A 92 0.42 -3.48 21.93
N TYR A 93 0.21 -2.92 23.12
CA TYR A 93 0.47 -3.62 24.37
C TYR A 93 -0.55 -3.21 25.42
N VAL A 94 -0.67 -4.01 26.48
CA VAL A 94 -1.43 -3.64 27.67
C VAL A 94 -0.48 -3.52 28.83
N THR A 95 -0.49 -2.37 29.52
CA THR A 95 0.42 -2.14 30.63
C THR A 95 0.19 -3.19 31.73
N PRO A 96 1.23 -3.62 32.45
CA PRO A 96 1.05 -4.49 33.61
C PRO A 96 0.42 -3.71 34.78
N TYR A 97 -0.08 -4.44 35.77
CA TYR A 97 -0.57 -3.83 37.01
C TYR A 97 0.58 -3.34 37.90
N GLY A 98 0.94 -2.06 37.78
CA GLY A 98 1.79 -1.33 38.73
C GLY A 98 3.26 -1.76 38.80
N VAL A 99 3.79 -2.42 37.75
CA VAL A 99 5.20 -2.80 37.63
C VAL A 99 5.77 -2.37 36.28
N GLY A 100 7.08 -2.20 36.15
CA GLY A 100 7.69 -1.97 34.83
C GLY A 100 7.80 -3.27 34.02
N CYS A 101 7.89 -3.16 32.70
CA CYS A 101 8.21 -4.29 31.82
C CYS A 101 8.71 -3.84 30.44
N GLY A 102 8.99 -4.76 29.53
CA GLY A 102 9.35 -4.43 28.16
C GLY A 102 9.11 -5.59 27.20
N TRP A 103 9.01 -5.26 25.92
CA TRP A 103 8.66 -6.19 24.84
C TRP A 103 9.46 -5.88 23.59
N THR A 104 9.57 -6.87 22.71
CA THR A 104 10.11 -6.70 21.36
C THR A 104 9.07 -7.17 20.37
N LEU A 105 8.76 -6.33 19.39
CA LEU A 105 7.89 -6.64 18.26
C LEU A 105 8.75 -6.70 17.00
N ASP A 106 8.50 -7.69 16.15
CA ASP A 106 9.02 -7.69 14.79
C ASP A 106 8.13 -6.77 13.95
N VAL A 107 8.71 -5.70 13.42
CA VAL A 107 8.02 -4.70 12.60
C VAL A 107 8.58 -4.66 11.18
N THR A 108 9.22 -5.74 10.75
CA THR A 108 9.91 -5.86 9.46
C THR A 108 9.01 -5.59 8.26
N ASP A 109 7.74 -5.98 8.33
CA ASP A 109 6.78 -5.75 7.22
C ASP A 109 6.46 -4.27 7.01
N TYR A 110 6.69 -3.42 8.02
CA TYR A 110 6.49 -1.98 7.92
C TYR A 110 7.71 -1.26 7.31
N ARG A 111 8.68 -1.99 6.75
CA ARG A 111 9.93 -1.45 6.15
C ARG A 111 9.71 -0.34 5.12
N SER A 112 8.61 -0.39 4.36
CA SER A 112 8.28 0.61 3.33
C SER A 112 7.77 1.92 3.94
N ILE A 113 7.30 1.88 5.19
CA ILE A 113 6.84 3.04 5.96
C ILE A 113 7.93 3.56 6.89
N LEU A 114 8.71 2.67 7.53
CA LEU A 114 9.72 2.99 8.53
C LEU A 114 11.04 3.53 7.95
N LYS A 115 10.97 4.41 6.95
CA LYS A 115 12.14 4.96 6.24
C LYS A 115 12.15 6.49 6.23
N GLY A 116 13.34 7.07 6.24
CA GLY A 116 13.54 8.52 6.24
C GLY A 116 12.95 9.21 7.48
N GLU A 117 12.35 10.38 7.28
CA GLU A 117 11.69 11.13 8.34
C GLU A 117 10.27 10.59 8.56
N ILE A 118 9.97 10.11 9.77
CA ILE A 118 8.63 9.63 10.14
C ILE A 118 8.08 10.41 11.35
N SER A 119 6.76 10.53 11.46
CA SER A 119 6.13 10.91 12.74
C SER A 119 5.69 9.66 13.49
N LEU A 120 6.20 9.47 14.69
CA LEU A 120 5.87 8.35 15.56
C LEU A 120 4.99 8.83 16.71
N SER A 121 3.96 8.05 17.07
CA SER A 121 3.10 8.27 18.22
C SER A 121 3.22 7.11 19.21
N SER A 122 3.39 7.44 20.48
CA SER A 122 3.16 6.53 21.60
C SER A 122 1.90 7.00 22.33
N PHE A 123 1.03 6.07 22.72
CA PHE A 123 -0.18 6.35 23.47
C PHE A 123 -0.38 5.34 24.61
N ILE A 124 -0.85 5.83 25.77
CA ILE A 124 -1.35 4.98 26.86
C ILE A 124 -2.68 5.53 27.38
N ASP A 125 -3.67 4.66 27.58
CA ASP A 125 -4.97 5.01 28.19
C ASP A 125 -4.94 5.20 29.71
N THR A 126 -3.92 5.90 30.19
CA THR A 126 -3.77 6.21 31.62
C THR A 126 -4.63 7.40 32.03
N TRP A 127 -5.20 7.33 33.23
CA TRP A 127 -6.04 8.39 33.82
C TRP A 127 -5.47 8.92 35.13
N VAL A 128 -4.18 8.66 35.39
CA VAL A 128 -3.51 8.99 36.65
C VAL A 128 -2.16 9.65 36.41
N GLN A 129 -1.59 10.18 37.49
CA GLN A 129 -0.23 10.70 37.56
C GLN A 129 0.45 10.11 38.81
N PRO A 130 1.69 9.59 38.74
CA PRO A 130 2.66 9.80 37.66
C PRO A 130 2.61 8.78 36.52
N ALA A 131 1.85 7.69 36.59
CA ALA A 131 1.67 6.75 35.48
C ALA A 131 2.96 6.13 34.90
N TRP A 132 3.43 6.46 33.68
CA TRP A 132 4.44 5.64 32.99
C TRP A 132 5.56 6.44 32.33
N LEU A 133 6.78 5.87 32.30
CA LEU A 133 7.86 6.30 31.40
C LEU A 133 8.02 5.28 30.29
N VAL A 134 8.14 5.73 29.04
CA VAL A 134 8.24 4.86 27.86
C VAL A 134 9.54 5.14 27.10
N THR A 135 10.27 4.09 26.76
CA THR A 135 11.40 4.12 25.83
C THR A 135 11.05 3.24 24.64
N ILE A 136 11.28 3.73 23.42
CA ILE A 136 11.07 2.99 22.17
C ILE A 136 12.35 3.04 21.36
N GLN A 137 12.82 1.89 20.90
CA GLN A 137 14.01 1.74 20.06
C GLN A 137 13.69 0.88 18.84
N PHE A 138 14.22 1.27 17.68
CA PHE A 138 14.22 0.44 16.48
C PHE A 138 15.61 -0.14 16.26
N GLU A 139 15.71 -1.45 16.12
CA GLU A 139 16.92 -2.19 15.75
C GLU A 139 16.78 -2.68 14.32
N PHE A 140 17.65 -2.19 13.44
CA PHE A 140 17.72 -2.56 12.02
C PHE A 140 18.88 -3.55 11.86
N ASN A 141 18.55 -4.82 11.66
CA ASN A 141 19.52 -5.89 11.50
C ASN A 141 19.90 -6.04 10.03
N SER A 142 21.19 -5.88 9.74
CA SER A 142 21.75 -6.02 8.40
C SER A 142 21.68 -7.47 7.92
N GLY A 143 21.46 -7.67 6.63
CA GLY A 143 21.41 -9.01 6.04
C GLY A 143 20.72 -9.04 4.69
N ILE A 144 20.38 -10.23 4.22
CA ILE A 144 19.60 -10.38 2.98
C ILE A 144 18.13 -10.57 3.39
N PRO A 145 17.24 -9.62 3.12
CA PRO A 145 15.82 -9.80 3.41
C PRO A 145 15.20 -10.85 2.51
N GLU A 146 14.27 -11.61 3.10
CA GLU A 146 13.40 -12.53 2.37
C GLU A 146 12.45 -11.78 1.44
N HIS A 147 11.90 -10.64 1.93
CA HIS A 147 10.98 -9.78 1.21
C HIS A 147 11.49 -8.33 1.25
N PRO A 148 12.36 -7.90 0.31
CA PRO A 148 12.92 -6.55 0.29
C PRO A 148 11.87 -5.46 0.04
N TYR A 149 10.81 -5.80 -0.70
CA TYR A 149 9.72 -4.90 -1.06
C TYR A 149 8.43 -5.36 -0.40
N THR A 150 7.70 -4.41 0.19
CA THR A 150 6.49 -4.70 0.95
C THR A 150 5.54 -3.53 0.86
N VAL A 151 4.32 -3.79 0.39
CA VAL A 151 3.22 -2.83 0.44
C VAL A 151 2.41 -3.08 1.71
N VAL A 152 2.04 -2.01 2.40
CA VAL A 152 1.24 -2.01 3.62
C VAL A 152 0.04 -1.11 3.41
N ARG A 153 -1.15 -1.71 3.29
CA ARG A 153 -2.42 -0.97 3.20
C ARG A 153 -3.10 -0.93 4.55
N ASN A 154 -3.55 0.24 5.00
CA ASN A 154 -4.33 0.37 6.22
C ASN A 154 -5.76 -0.10 5.97
N MET A 155 -6.24 -1.06 6.76
CA MET A 155 -7.57 -1.63 6.59
C MET A 155 -8.53 -1.03 7.64
N TRP A 156 -9.10 -1.85 8.52
CA TRP A 156 -9.87 -1.36 9.67
C TRP A 156 -8.93 -0.88 10.78
N ASN A 157 -9.11 0.37 11.20
CA ASN A 157 -8.36 0.98 12.31
C ASN A 157 -9.33 1.71 13.25
N ASP A 158 -10.24 0.95 13.85
CA ASP A 158 -11.31 1.42 14.71
C ASP A 158 -10.88 1.41 16.18
N ASP A 159 -10.72 2.61 16.73
CA ASP A 159 -10.32 2.85 18.11
C ASP A 159 -11.44 2.63 19.13
N TYR A 160 -12.68 2.32 18.72
CA TYR A 160 -13.76 1.92 19.63
C TYR A 160 -14.97 1.33 18.85
N VAL A 161 -15.01 0.01 18.65
CA VAL A 161 -16.18 -0.65 18.06
C VAL A 161 -17.10 -1.16 19.17
N ARG A 162 -18.23 -0.48 19.38
CA ARG A 162 -19.24 -0.89 20.35
C ARG A 162 -19.83 -2.26 19.98
N TYR A 163 -20.02 -3.13 20.97
CA TYR A 163 -20.45 -4.50 20.74
C TYR A 163 -21.69 -4.90 21.54
N GLY A 164 -22.69 -5.47 20.85
CA GLY A 164 -23.92 -5.96 21.45
C GLY A 164 -25.01 -4.92 21.74
N ASP A 165 -24.88 -3.70 21.21
CA ASP A 165 -25.88 -2.64 21.33
C ASP A 165 -26.70 -2.49 20.03
N THR A 166 -27.97 -2.93 20.05
CA THR A 166 -28.84 -2.89 18.86
C THR A 166 -29.21 -1.47 18.43
N THR A 167 -29.01 -0.46 19.29
CA THR A 167 -29.27 0.95 18.93
C THR A 167 -28.11 1.59 18.17
N ASN A 168 -26.93 0.96 18.25
CA ASN A 168 -25.72 1.35 17.53
C ASN A 168 -25.02 0.08 17.02
N PRO A 169 -25.55 -0.53 15.94
CA PRO A 169 -25.01 -1.76 15.40
C PRO A 169 -23.60 -1.54 14.85
N VAL A 170 -22.79 -2.61 14.92
CA VAL A 170 -21.43 -2.63 14.38
C VAL A 170 -21.46 -2.25 12.90
N ASN A 171 -20.57 -1.33 12.52
CA ASN A 171 -20.47 -0.82 11.15
C ASN A 171 -19.03 -0.91 10.64
N LEU A 172 -18.58 -2.12 10.30
CA LEU A 172 -17.30 -2.35 9.63
C LEU A 172 -17.55 -2.52 8.15
N GLN A 173 -17.25 -1.48 7.37
CA GLN A 173 -17.46 -1.51 5.92
C GLN A 173 -16.41 -2.40 5.24
N PRO A 174 -16.79 -3.17 4.19
CA PRO A 174 -15.83 -3.87 3.36
C PRO A 174 -14.83 -2.91 2.72
N ILE A 175 -13.57 -3.34 2.61
CA ILE A 175 -12.49 -2.57 1.98
C ILE A 175 -12.02 -3.34 0.75
N THR A 176 -11.87 -2.65 -0.37
CA THR A 176 -11.38 -3.23 -1.62
C THR A 176 -10.03 -2.65 -1.96
N GLU A 177 -9.05 -3.52 -2.15
CA GLU A 177 -7.67 -3.15 -2.49
C GLU A 177 -7.23 -3.89 -3.75
N TYR A 178 -6.34 -3.29 -4.52
CA TYR A 178 -5.64 -3.95 -5.62
C TYR A 178 -4.46 -4.78 -5.11
N ILE A 179 -4.23 -5.93 -5.75
CA ILE A 179 -3.07 -6.78 -5.52
C ILE A 179 -2.12 -6.65 -6.74
N PRO A 180 -0.90 -6.10 -6.57
CA PRO A 180 0.09 -5.97 -7.64
C PRO A 180 0.31 -7.24 -8.46
N GLU A 181 0.63 -7.11 -9.75
CA GLU A 181 0.78 -8.29 -10.65
C GLU A 181 1.96 -9.19 -10.24
N ASP A 182 2.96 -8.61 -9.60
CA ASP A 182 4.18 -9.28 -9.16
C ASP A 182 4.15 -9.71 -7.68
N ALA A 183 2.96 -9.65 -7.04
CA ALA A 183 2.78 -10.06 -5.66
C ALA A 183 3.21 -11.53 -5.47
N GLN A 184 4.11 -11.74 -4.52
CA GLN A 184 4.67 -13.04 -4.15
C GLN A 184 3.88 -13.68 -3.00
N SER A 185 3.39 -12.87 -2.07
CA SER A 185 2.53 -13.27 -0.98
C SER A 185 1.61 -12.11 -0.58
N THR A 186 0.48 -12.44 0.03
CA THR A 186 -0.47 -11.45 0.54
C THR A 186 -1.12 -11.99 1.79
N TYR A 187 -1.20 -11.21 2.87
CA TYR A 187 -1.94 -11.58 4.06
C TYR A 187 -2.59 -10.39 4.75
N LEU A 188 -3.70 -10.67 5.44
CA LEU A 188 -4.35 -9.72 6.32
C LEU A 188 -3.78 -9.88 7.73
N ARG A 189 -3.16 -8.84 8.26
CA ARG A 189 -2.70 -8.75 9.66
C ARG A 189 -3.79 -8.14 10.53
N MET A 190 -4.18 -8.82 11.59
CA MET A 190 -5.19 -8.36 12.56
C MET A 190 -4.58 -8.15 13.95
N ILE A 191 -4.90 -7.01 14.57
CA ILE A 191 -4.56 -6.66 15.95
C ILE A 191 -5.88 -6.28 16.64
N THR A 192 -6.56 -7.28 17.20
CA THR A 192 -7.88 -7.10 17.84
C THR A 192 -7.81 -7.44 19.33
N THR A 193 -8.42 -6.59 20.16
CA THR A 193 -8.56 -6.84 21.60
C THR A 193 -9.97 -6.49 22.06
N GLY A 194 -10.60 -7.37 22.83
CA GLY A 194 -11.92 -7.14 23.43
C GLY A 194 -11.81 -6.45 24.79
N HIS A 195 -12.69 -5.49 25.05
CA HIS A 195 -12.70 -4.70 26.29
C HIS A 195 -14.11 -4.59 26.85
N GLY A 196 -14.20 -4.30 28.14
CA GLY A 196 -15.48 -4.20 28.84
C GLY A 196 -15.76 -5.44 29.70
N GLN A 197 -16.48 -5.24 30.80
CA GLN A 197 -16.77 -6.29 31.78
C GLN A 197 -18.10 -6.06 32.48
N GLY A 198 -18.59 -7.09 33.18
CA GLY A 198 -19.83 -7.06 33.95
C GLY A 198 -21.10 -7.13 33.08
N ASN A 199 -20.96 -7.54 31.82
CA ASN A 199 -22.05 -7.66 30.86
C ASN A 199 -22.51 -9.12 30.70
N THR A 200 -23.47 -9.34 29.80
CA THR A 200 -23.85 -10.68 29.33
C THR A 200 -22.59 -11.41 28.85
N ASP A 201 -22.40 -12.67 29.29
CA ASP A 201 -21.19 -13.48 29.08
C ASP A 201 -19.87 -12.83 29.53
N ASN A 202 -19.94 -11.77 30.33
CA ASN A 202 -18.81 -10.92 30.73
C ASN A 202 -18.05 -10.31 29.53
N ALA A 203 -18.78 -10.00 28.44
CA ALA A 203 -18.21 -9.42 27.25
C ALA A 203 -17.70 -7.97 27.44
N ALA A 204 -16.69 -7.53 26.68
CA ALA A 204 -15.96 -8.29 25.66
C ALA A 204 -14.56 -8.77 26.12
N GLU A 205 -14.06 -8.29 27.26
CA GLU A 205 -12.72 -8.63 27.75
C GLU A 205 -12.58 -10.11 28.12
N PHE A 206 -13.60 -10.66 28.78
CA PHE A 206 -13.59 -12.01 29.34
C PHE A 206 -14.54 -12.98 28.61
N SER A 207 -15.00 -12.59 27.42
CA SER A 207 -15.85 -13.42 26.57
C SER A 207 -15.08 -13.80 25.32
N GLN A 208 -14.82 -15.10 25.13
CA GLN A 208 -14.29 -15.60 23.87
C GLN A 208 -15.35 -15.44 22.78
N LYS A 209 -14.97 -14.79 21.69
CA LYS A 209 -15.79 -14.59 20.49
C LYS A 209 -14.95 -14.89 19.26
N ILE A 210 -15.56 -15.52 18.26
CA ILE A 210 -14.89 -15.94 17.02
C ILE A 210 -15.46 -15.11 15.88
N HIS A 211 -14.63 -14.22 15.34
CA HIS A 211 -15.02 -13.33 14.25
C HIS A 211 -14.68 -13.96 12.90
N GLN A 212 -15.22 -13.45 11.81
CA GLN A 212 -15.08 -14.06 10.49
C GLN A 212 -14.48 -13.09 9.48
N ILE A 213 -13.59 -13.61 8.64
CA ILE A 213 -12.97 -12.88 7.54
C ILE A 213 -13.49 -13.46 6.23
N TYR A 214 -14.00 -12.58 5.38
CA TYR A 214 -14.47 -12.90 4.03
C TYR A 214 -13.60 -12.21 2.99
N LEU A 215 -13.35 -12.88 1.87
CA LEU A 215 -12.72 -12.34 0.67
C LEU A 215 -13.69 -12.48 -0.51
N ASN A 216 -13.98 -11.38 -1.20
CA ASN A 216 -14.90 -11.33 -2.34
C ASN A 216 -16.28 -11.95 -2.01
N GLY A 217 -16.76 -11.73 -0.78
CA GLY A 217 -18.02 -12.28 -0.27
C GLY A 217 -17.99 -13.76 0.11
N VAL A 218 -16.83 -14.43 0.01
CA VAL A 218 -16.64 -15.83 0.38
C VAL A 218 -15.95 -15.90 1.74
N PHE A 219 -16.47 -16.71 2.66
CA PHE A 219 -15.83 -16.98 3.95
C PHE A 219 -14.49 -17.68 3.75
N ILE A 220 -13.43 -17.19 4.41
CA ILE A 220 -12.09 -17.78 4.32
C ILE A 220 -11.56 -18.21 5.70
N TYR A 221 -11.65 -17.35 6.72
CA TYR A 221 -11.05 -17.59 8.02
C TYR A 221 -11.97 -17.24 9.18
N ASP A 222 -11.84 -18.03 10.26
CA ASP A 222 -12.25 -17.64 11.60
C ASP A 222 -11.08 -16.94 12.30
N HIS A 223 -11.38 -15.88 13.04
CA HIS A 223 -10.44 -15.14 13.87
C HIS A 223 -10.79 -15.37 15.35
N ASP A 224 -10.08 -16.33 15.94
CA ASP A 224 -10.07 -16.61 17.38
C ASP A 224 -8.78 -16.07 17.99
N PHE A 225 -8.91 -14.96 18.71
CA PHE A 225 -7.82 -14.22 19.34
C PHE A 225 -7.80 -14.41 20.87
N TRP A 226 -8.48 -15.44 21.39
CA TRP A 226 -8.51 -15.68 22.82
C TRP A 226 -7.15 -16.10 23.37
N ARG A 227 -6.68 -15.41 24.41
CA ARG A 227 -5.42 -15.74 25.10
C ARG A 227 -5.69 -16.54 26.36
N ASN A 228 -5.16 -17.76 26.39
CA ASN A 228 -5.29 -18.70 27.51
C ASN A 228 -4.02 -18.86 28.35
N ASP A 229 -3.03 -18.00 28.12
CA ASP A 229 -1.66 -18.11 28.61
C ASP A 229 -1.27 -16.98 29.57
N CYS A 230 -2.21 -16.10 29.95
CA CYS A 230 -1.91 -14.92 30.78
C CYS A 230 -1.26 -15.27 32.13
N GLN A 231 -1.53 -16.45 32.69
CA GLN A 231 -0.87 -16.94 33.91
C GLN A 231 0.66 -17.14 33.76
N ASN A 232 1.17 -17.26 32.53
CA ASN A 232 2.58 -17.47 32.21
C ASN A 232 3.30 -16.18 31.81
N ASN A 233 2.66 -15.02 32.00
CA ASN A 233 3.21 -13.72 31.58
C ASN A 233 4.62 -13.48 32.17
N SER A 234 5.56 -13.09 31.31
CA SER A 234 6.95 -12.82 31.67
C SER A 234 7.12 -11.61 32.60
N CYS A 235 6.20 -10.65 32.55
CA CYS A 235 6.14 -9.49 33.43
C CYS A 235 5.55 -9.81 34.83
N SER A 236 5.56 -11.08 35.23
CA SER A 236 5.05 -11.53 36.53
C SER A 236 6.13 -11.43 37.64
N PRO A 237 5.71 -11.28 38.92
CA PRO A 237 4.34 -11.05 39.38
C PRO A 237 3.88 -9.60 39.20
N GLN A 238 2.56 -9.40 39.04
CA GLN A 238 1.91 -8.08 39.01
C GLN A 238 0.88 -7.95 40.14
N TYR A 239 0.46 -6.72 40.47
CA TYR A 239 -0.41 -6.46 41.64
C TYR A 239 -1.91 -6.74 41.43
N GLY A 240 -2.39 -6.84 40.18
CA GLY A 240 -3.80 -7.01 39.84
C GLY A 240 -4.16 -8.40 39.31
N THR A 241 -5.23 -8.48 38.52
CA THR A 241 -5.84 -9.74 38.05
C THR A 241 -5.24 -10.26 36.74
N TRP A 242 -3.92 -10.20 36.62
CA TRP A 242 -3.20 -10.46 35.38
C TRP A 242 -3.28 -11.92 34.88
N GLN A 243 -3.63 -12.87 35.75
CA GLN A 243 -3.64 -14.30 35.40
C GLN A 243 -4.85 -14.73 34.57
N TYR A 244 -5.93 -13.93 34.53
CA TYR A 244 -7.15 -14.33 33.82
C TYR A 244 -7.00 -14.19 32.30
N ASN A 245 -7.55 -15.19 31.61
CA ASN A 245 -7.62 -15.27 30.16
C ASN A 245 -8.54 -14.20 29.59
N ARG A 246 -8.17 -13.64 28.44
CA ARG A 246 -8.78 -12.45 27.86
C ARG A 246 -8.80 -12.50 26.34
N ALA A 247 -9.68 -11.71 25.75
CA ALA A 247 -9.82 -11.60 24.30
C ALA A 247 -8.70 -10.74 23.69
N GLY A 248 -7.63 -11.36 23.22
CA GLY A 248 -6.57 -10.72 22.40
C GLY A 248 -5.39 -10.15 23.16
N PHE A 249 -5.41 -10.15 24.49
CA PHE A 249 -4.32 -9.56 25.27
C PHE A 249 -4.14 -10.25 26.62
N CYS A 250 -3.00 -10.00 27.25
CA CYS A 250 -2.78 -10.24 28.66
C CYS A 250 -2.24 -8.95 29.29
N PRO A 251 -2.68 -8.56 30.51
CA PRO A 251 -2.10 -7.42 31.21
C PRO A 251 -0.60 -7.58 31.38
N GLY A 252 0.18 -6.59 30.97
CA GLY A 252 1.63 -6.67 30.95
C GLY A 252 2.20 -7.47 29.79
N ASP A 253 1.54 -7.52 28.65
CA ASP A 253 2.11 -8.16 27.45
C ASP A 253 1.86 -7.31 26.19
N LYS A 254 2.69 -7.55 25.17
CA LYS A 254 2.39 -7.13 23.81
C LYS A 254 1.20 -7.93 23.26
N VAL A 255 0.50 -7.33 22.32
CA VAL A 255 -0.49 -8.04 21.50
C VAL A 255 0.26 -8.55 20.27
N ASP A 256 0.39 -9.85 20.15
CA ASP A 256 0.95 -10.46 18.95
C ASP A 256 -0.12 -10.41 17.83
N PRO A 257 0.20 -9.83 16.65
CA PRO A 257 -0.72 -9.84 15.53
C PRO A 257 -1.02 -11.27 15.06
N GLN A 258 -2.22 -11.48 14.52
CA GLN A 258 -2.57 -12.71 13.80
C GLN A 258 -2.61 -12.41 12.31
N ASP A 259 -1.83 -13.17 11.54
CA ASP A 259 -1.71 -13.04 10.10
C ASP A 259 -2.52 -14.15 9.39
N PHE A 260 -3.34 -13.74 8.43
CA PHE A 260 -4.21 -14.61 7.64
C PHE A 260 -3.76 -14.61 6.19
N ASP A 261 -3.15 -15.71 5.75
CA ASP A 261 -2.60 -15.86 4.39
C ASP A 261 -3.70 -15.83 3.32
N LEU A 262 -3.67 -14.83 2.45
CA LEU A 262 -4.62 -14.65 1.35
C LEU A 262 -4.04 -15.09 0.01
N SER A 263 -2.77 -15.52 -0.06
CA SER A 263 -2.03 -15.73 -1.31
C SER A 263 -2.68 -16.77 -2.25
N TYR A 264 -3.42 -17.73 -1.69
CA TYR A 264 -4.15 -18.75 -2.47
C TYR A 264 -5.54 -18.30 -2.94
N PHE A 265 -6.06 -17.19 -2.40
CA PHE A 265 -7.44 -16.74 -2.62
C PHE A 265 -7.49 -15.40 -3.37
N ALA A 266 -6.52 -14.53 -3.14
CA ALA A 266 -6.33 -13.28 -3.88
C ALA A 266 -5.59 -13.54 -5.20
N VAL A 267 -5.98 -12.84 -6.26
CA VAL A 267 -5.38 -12.99 -7.59
C VAL A 267 -4.50 -11.77 -7.86
N PRO A 268 -3.18 -11.94 -8.03
CA PRO A 268 -2.30 -10.85 -8.49
C PRO A 268 -2.81 -10.24 -9.80
N GLY A 269 -2.78 -8.91 -9.90
CA GLY A 269 -3.34 -8.15 -11.02
C GLY A 269 -4.85 -7.92 -10.93
N ASP A 270 -5.50 -8.27 -9.82
CA ASP A 270 -6.93 -8.05 -9.59
C ASP A 270 -7.19 -7.40 -8.22
N THR A 271 -8.45 -7.05 -7.97
CA THR A 271 -8.90 -6.48 -6.70
C THR A 271 -9.43 -7.55 -5.74
N ALA A 272 -9.25 -7.27 -4.45
CA ALA A 272 -9.66 -8.10 -3.33
C ALA A 272 -10.55 -7.28 -2.38
N THR A 273 -11.82 -7.65 -2.26
CA THR A 273 -12.75 -7.08 -1.28
C THR A 273 -12.74 -7.90 0.00
N LEU A 274 -12.19 -7.33 1.07
CA LEU A 274 -12.14 -7.93 2.40
C LEU A 274 -13.29 -7.44 3.27
N SER A 275 -13.89 -8.34 4.05
CA SER A 275 -14.91 -8.01 5.05
C SER A 275 -14.59 -8.70 6.38
N TYR A 276 -14.74 -7.97 7.48
CA TYR A 276 -14.54 -8.48 8.83
C TYR A 276 -15.84 -8.42 9.63
N ILE A 277 -16.39 -9.59 9.94
CA ILE A 277 -17.71 -9.76 10.53
C ILE A 277 -17.55 -10.25 11.97
N LEU A 278 -18.00 -9.44 12.92
CA LEU A 278 -17.99 -9.84 14.33
C LEU A 278 -19.05 -10.91 14.60
N GLU A 279 -18.79 -11.80 15.55
CA GLU A 279 -19.78 -12.80 15.99
C GLU A 279 -21.03 -12.09 16.50
N ASP A 280 -22.22 -12.60 16.20
CA ASP A 280 -23.45 -12.03 16.74
C ASP A 280 -23.47 -12.09 18.27
N TYR A 281 -23.82 -10.97 18.89
CA TYR A 281 -23.94 -10.85 20.35
C TYR A 281 -24.98 -9.80 20.69
N PHE A 282 -25.74 -10.06 21.75
CA PHE A 282 -26.72 -9.12 22.30
C PHE A 282 -26.41 -8.86 23.77
N ASN A 283 -26.17 -7.60 24.14
CA ASN A 283 -25.93 -7.24 25.52
C ASN A 283 -27.25 -7.00 26.27
N GLU A 284 -27.74 -8.03 26.96
CA GLU A 284 -28.89 -7.89 27.86
C GLU A 284 -28.64 -6.88 28.99
N CYS A 285 -27.38 -6.76 29.43
CA CYS A 285 -26.90 -5.93 30.54
C CYS A 285 -26.51 -4.52 30.09
N SER A 286 -27.30 -3.90 29.21
CA SER A 286 -27.02 -2.60 28.61
C SER A 286 -28.03 -1.55 29.08
N PRO A 287 -27.60 -0.29 29.31
CA PRO A 287 -28.53 0.82 29.56
C PRO A 287 -29.41 1.13 28.34
N ASN A 288 -28.97 0.71 27.14
CA ASN A 288 -29.71 0.88 25.88
C ASN A 288 -30.66 -0.29 25.59
N ASN A 289 -30.67 -1.35 26.42
CA ASN A 289 -31.67 -2.41 26.36
C ASN A 289 -32.89 -2.02 27.22
N PRO A 290 -34.08 -1.72 26.62
CA PRO A 290 -35.27 -1.37 27.39
C PRO A 290 -35.77 -2.48 28.32
N SER A 291 -35.33 -3.72 28.11
CA SER A 291 -35.67 -4.87 28.93
C SER A 291 -34.68 -5.11 30.07
N CYS A 292 -33.62 -4.31 30.20
CA CYS A 292 -32.68 -4.43 31.30
C CYS A 292 -33.31 -3.96 32.61
N ILE A 293 -33.30 -4.82 33.63
CA ILE A 293 -33.83 -4.53 34.96
C ILE A 293 -32.74 -4.76 36.01
N ASN A 294 -32.42 -3.72 36.79
CA ASN A 294 -31.45 -3.76 37.89
C ASN A 294 -31.79 -4.88 38.89
N GLY A 295 -30.80 -5.71 39.22
CA GLY A 295 -30.93 -6.85 40.13
C GLY A 295 -31.66 -8.07 39.55
N VAL A 296 -32.13 -8.00 38.30
CA VAL A 296 -32.82 -9.10 37.61
C VAL A 296 -32.02 -9.57 36.40
N THR A 297 -31.79 -8.68 35.42
CA THR A 297 -30.97 -8.99 34.24
C THR A 297 -29.49 -9.02 34.63
N CYS A 298 -29.05 -8.00 35.37
CA CYS A 298 -27.70 -7.84 35.90
C CYS A 298 -27.71 -7.00 37.18
N ALA A 299 -26.58 -6.90 37.86
CA ALA A 299 -26.48 -6.12 39.10
C ALA A 299 -26.85 -4.63 38.89
N SER A 300 -26.43 -4.04 37.77
CA SER A 300 -26.74 -2.68 37.34
C SER A 300 -26.87 -2.64 35.82
N CYS A 301 -27.88 -1.96 35.29
CA CYS A 301 -28.02 -1.69 33.86
C CYS A 301 -27.15 -0.52 33.40
N ASN A 302 -26.86 0.43 34.30
CA ASN A 302 -26.01 1.57 33.98
C ASN A 302 -24.54 1.18 34.11
N TYR A 303 -23.76 1.50 33.08
CA TYR A 303 -22.29 1.43 33.12
C TYR A 303 -21.75 2.37 34.20
N ASN A 304 -20.75 1.90 34.95
CA ASN A 304 -20.17 2.59 36.10
C ASN A 304 -18.65 2.78 36.00
N ASN A 305 -18.04 2.42 34.87
CA ASN A 305 -16.61 2.57 34.57
C ASN A 305 -15.66 1.87 35.58
N THR A 306 -16.18 0.91 36.35
CA THR A 306 -15.40 0.10 37.29
C THR A 306 -15.67 -1.37 37.03
N GLY A 307 -16.72 -1.94 37.60
CA GLY A 307 -17.10 -3.35 37.43
C GLY A 307 -18.15 -3.63 36.35
N HIS A 308 -18.72 -2.59 35.74
CA HIS A 308 -19.64 -2.70 34.62
C HIS A 308 -19.35 -1.61 33.58
N THR A 309 -18.78 -2.01 32.46
CA THR A 309 -18.26 -1.12 31.40
C THR A 309 -18.72 -1.59 30.03
N GLU A 310 -18.88 -0.67 29.08
CA GLU A 310 -19.45 -0.98 27.76
C GLU A 310 -18.57 -1.98 26.97
N PRO A 311 -19.12 -3.11 26.48
CA PRO A 311 -18.40 -4.03 25.61
C PRO A 311 -17.96 -3.34 24.32
N ASN A 312 -16.69 -3.47 23.99
CA ASN A 312 -16.14 -2.90 22.76
C ASN A 312 -14.91 -3.69 22.27
N TYR A 313 -14.55 -3.48 21.01
CA TYR A 313 -13.30 -3.95 20.42
C TYR A 313 -12.43 -2.77 19.96
N PHE A 314 -11.13 -2.89 20.18
CA PHE A 314 -10.14 -2.10 19.45
C PHE A 314 -9.60 -2.94 18.30
N ILE A 315 -9.69 -2.44 17.07
CA ILE A 315 -9.30 -3.16 15.86
C ILE A 315 -8.28 -2.30 15.13
N ALA A 316 -7.09 -2.84 14.91
CA ALA A 316 -6.16 -2.35 13.91
C ALA A 316 -5.84 -3.49 12.95
N SER A 317 -5.71 -3.19 11.66
CA SER A 317 -5.46 -4.21 10.65
C SER A 317 -4.79 -3.63 9.41
N HIS A 318 -3.98 -4.46 8.77
CA HIS A 318 -3.19 -4.08 7.60
C HIS A 318 -3.19 -5.20 6.58
N LEU A 319 -3.32 -4.87 5.30
CA LEU A 319 -3.01 -5.80 4.22
C LEU A 319 -1.52 -5.69 3.93
N ILE A 320 -0.78 -6.79 4.08
CA ILE A 320 0.64 -6.86 3.79
C ILE A 320 0.82 -7.65 2.49
N ILE A 321 1.53 -7.06 1.54
CA ILE A 321 1.81 -7.66 0.24
C ILE A 321 3.31 -7.64 0.02
N HIS A 322 3.94 -8.81 -0.10
CA HIS A 322 5.33 -8.89 -0.52
C HIS A 322 5.40 -8.97 -2.04
N THR A 323 6.21 -8.13 -2.66
CA THR A 323 6.28 -7.96 -4.13
C THR A 323 7.69 -8.22 -4.65
N ALA A 324 7.81 -8.50 -5.95
CA ALA A 324 9.12 -8.70 -6.58
C ALA A 324 9.86 -7.37 -6.82
N ASN A 325 9.12 -6.29 -7.05
CA ASN A 325 9.61 -4.93 -7.29
C ASN A 325 9.07 -3.96 -6.24
N ASP A 326 9.57 -2.73 -6.26
CA ASP A 326 9.10 -1.65 -5.39
C ASP A 326 7.72 -1.16 -5.86
N HIS A 327 6.81 -1.00 -4.91
CA HIS A 327 5.43 -0.54 -5.11
C HIS A 327 5.10 0.52 -4.06
N SER A 328 4.24 1.45 -4.41
CA SER A 328 3.85 2.52 -3.48
C SER A 328 2.81 2.04 -2.47
N ASN A 329 2.86 2.62 -1.26
CA ASN A 329 1.79 2.50 -0.27
C ASN A 329 0.65 3.50 -0.51
N ALA A 330 0.78 4.40 -1.50
CA ALA A 330 -0.22 5.41 -1.81
C ALA A 330 -1.37 4.87 -2.63
N ASP A 331 -2.50 5.57 -2.64
CA ASP A 331 -3.65 5.19 -3.45
C ASP A 331 -3.36 5.28 -4.94
N ALA A 332 -2.43 6.17 -5.32
CA ALA A 332 -1.90 6.28 -6.67
C ALA A 332 -0.40 6.58 -6.69
N TYR A 333 0.31 5.94 -7.61
CA TYR A 333 1.73 6.17 -7.87
C TYR A 333 1.95 6.41 -9.35
N LEU A 334 2.66 7.48 -9.68
CA LEU A 334 2.89 7.89 -11.06
C LEU A 334 4.38 7.94 -11.36
N THR A 335 4.75 7.36 -12.49
CA THR A 335 6.09 7.47 -13.04
C THR A 335 6.05 8.07 -14.43
N ILE A 336 7.18 8.68 -14.80
CA ILE A 336 7.42 9.19 -16.14
C ILE A 336 8.67 8.51 -16.69
N SER A 337 8.62 8.09 -17.93
CA SER A 337 9.75 7.57 -18.69
C SER A 337 9.58 7.91 -20.17
N GLU A 338 10.50 7.48 -21.01
CA GLU A 338 10.36 7.58 -22.46
C GLU A 338 10.20 6.18 -23.05
N ASP A 339 9.18 6.02 -23.89
CA ASP A 339 8.99 4.79 -24.64
C ASP A 339 10.07 4.67 -25.71
N THR A 340 10.87 3.61 -25.65
CA THR A 340 12.01 3.39 -26.55
C THR A 340 11.62 3.21 -28.02
N LEU A 341 10.35 2.90 -28.32
CA LEU A 341 9.88 2.64 -29.68
C LEU A 341 9.32 3.89 -30.35
N SER A 342 8.51 4.65 -29.62
CA SER A 342 7.83 5.84 -30.14
C SER A 342 8.53 7.15 -29.80
N GLY A 343 9.43 7.16 -28.82
CA GLY A 343 10.03 8.37 -28.26
C GLY A 343 9.05 9.23 -27.47
N ALA A 344 7.79 8.79 -27.29
CA ALA A 344 6.81 9.50 -26.50
C ALA A 344 7.11 9.38 -25.01
N LEU A 345 6.65 10.35 -24.22
CA LEU A 345 6.66 10.24 -22.77
C LEU A 345 5.64 9.20 -22.33
N GLU A 346 6.10 8.14 -21.70
CA GLU A 346 5.25 7.14 -21.08
C GLU A 346 4.92 7.59 -19.66
N ILE A 347 3.64 7.75 -19.38
CA ILE A 347 3.15 7.95 -18.01
C ILE A 347 2.56 6.62 -17.56
N ALA A 348 3.14 6.02 -16.53
CA ALA A 348 2.57 4.84 -15.89
C ALA A 348 1.84 5.23 -14.61
N VAL A 349 0.77 4.50 -14.31
CA VAL A 349 -0.02 4.64 -13.08
C VAL A 349 -0.17 3.27 -12.45
N GLU A 350 0.14 3.21 -11.16
CA GLU A 350 -0.34 2.19 -10.24
C GLU A 350 -1.40 2.85 -9.35
N ASN A 351 -2.60 2.26 -9.24
CA ASN A 351 -3.63 2.77 -8.34
C ASN A 351 -4.35 1.64 -7.61
N TYR A 352 -4.42 1.74 -6.29
CA TYR A 352 -4.99 0.72 -5.41
C TYR A 352 -6.51 0.83 -5.28
N VAL A 353 -7.03 2.02 -5.57
CA VAL A 353 -8.47 2.33 -5.56
C VAL A 353 -8.86 2.99 -6.88
N PRO A 354 -10.16 2.98 -7.25
CA PRO A 354 -10.61 3.67 -8.45
C PRO A 354 -10.34 5.17 -8.42
N VAL A 355 -9.74 5.70 -9.49
CA VAL A 355 -9.39 7.13 -9.64
C VAL A 355 -10.39 7.81 -10.57
N TYR A 356 -10.79 9.05 -10.26
CA TYR A 356 -11.79 9.83 -11.01
C TYR A 356 -11.22 11.06 -11.71
N GLY A 357 -9.98 11.44 -11.40
CA GLY A 357 -9.24 12.44 -12.14
C GLY A 357 -7.77 12.50 -11.73
N ILE A 358 -6.92 12.85 -12.69
CA ILE A 358 -5.49 13.05 -12.47
C ILE A 358 -5.10 14.40 -13.09
N GLN A 359 -4.33 15.18 -12.35
CA GLN A 359 -3.69 16.39 -12.84
C GLN A 359 -2.25 16.43 -12.36
N PHE A 360 -1.31 16.86 -13.20
CA PHE A 360 0.06 17.19 -12.77
C PHE A 360 0.75 18.12 -13.78
N ASP A 361 1.92 18.63 -13.44
CA ASP A 361 2.82 19.31 -14.37
C ASP A 361 4.01 18.43 -14.77
N ILE A 362 4.33 18.41 -16.06
CA ILE A 362 5.59 17.88 -16.58
C ILE A 362 6.67 18.94 -16.32
N ASN A 363 7.60 18.64 -15.42
CA ASN A 363 8.69 19.51 -15.06
C ASN A 363 9.94 19.22 -15.91
N VAL A 364 10.34 20.24 -16.67
CA VAL A 364 11.53 20.24 -17.53
C VAL A 364 12.63 21.18 -17.03
N ASN A 365 12.51 21.71 -15.81
CA ASN A 365 13.47 22.71 -15.29
C ASN A 365 14.90 22.17 -15.10
N ASN A 366 15.07 20.85 -15.07
CA ASN A 366 16.36 20.18 -15.01
C ASN A 366 16.85 19.74 -16.39
N MET A 367 16.27 20.27 -17.47
CA MET A 367 16.75 20.08 -18.84
C MET A 367 17.56 21.29 -19.29
N ASP A 368 18.62 21.01 -20.03
CA ASP A 368 19.50 22.00 -20.65
C ASP A 368 19.60 21.73 -22.16
N GLY A 369 19.71 22.79 -22.96
CA GLY A 369 19.94 22.72 -24.41
C GLY A 369 19.55 24.02 -25.13
N GLU A 370 20.02 24.19 -26.36
CA GLU A 370 19.49 25.23 -27.25
C GLU A 370 18.02 24.86 -27.57
N ASP A 371 17.14 25.87 -27.61
CA ASP A 371 15.73 25.73 -28.00
C ASP A 371 14.78 24.94 -27.07
N ILE A 372 15.09 24.81 -25.77
CA ILE A 372 14.14 24.23 -24.78
C ILE A 372 12.75 24.91 -24.78
N ASN A 373 12.70 26.20 -25.14
CA ASN A 373 11.45 26.96 -25.25
C ASN A 373 10.58 26.53 -26.45
N GLU A 374 11.12 25.73 -27.37
CA GLU A 374 10.41 25.17 -28.53
C GLU A 374 9.84 23.77 -28.24
N LEU A 375 10.00 23.26 -27.02
CA LEU A 375 9.43 21.98 -26.62
C LEU A 375 7.90 22.04 -26.64
N GLN A 376 7.29 21.10 -27.33
CA GLN A 376 5.84 20.98 -27.51
C GLN A 376 5.38 19.60 -27.07
N PHE A 377 4.33 19.59 -26.24
CA PHE A 377 3.61 18.40 -25.84
C PHE A 377 2.30 18.28 -26.61
N GLN A 378 1.92 17.07 -26.97
CA GLN A 378 0.61 16.75 -27.53
C GLN A 378 -0.29 16.13 -26.46
N ASN A 379 -1.57 15.97 -26.77
CA ASN A 379 -2.49 15.26 -25.89
C ASN A 379 -2.09 13.79 -25.75
N GLY A 380 -2.41 13.23 -24.58
CA GLY A 380 -2.12 11.82 -24.30
C GLY A 380 -2.98 10.87 -25.14
N ILE A 381 -2.40 9.75 -25.55
CA ILE A 381 -3.04 8.71 -26.35
C ILE A 381 -2.75 7.32 -25.78
N GLY A 382 -3.62 6.34 -26.04
CA GLY A 382 -3.38 4.96 -25.63
C GLY A 382 -3.46 4.72 -24.12
N GLY A 383 -2.92 3.56 -23.73
CA GLY A 383 -2.84 3.12 -22.35
C GLY A 383 -4.19 2.85 -21.70
N ARG A 384 -4.16 2.74 -20.37
CA ARG A 384 -5.34 2.50 -19.53
C ARG A 384 -6.33 3.66 -19.58
N ALA A 385 -5.88 4.90 -19.82
CA ALA A 385 -6.75 6.05 -19.97
C ALA A 385 -7.71 5.88 -21.15
N GLU A 386 -7.19 5.61 -22.35
CA GLU A 386 -8.04 5.41 -23.53
C GLU A 386 -8.94 4.18 -23.39
N ALA A 387 -8.42 3.09 -22.82
CA ALA A 387 -9.19 1.87 -22.56
C ALA A 387 -10.38 2.11 -21.61
N ALA A 388 -10.23 3.01 -20.64
CA ALA A 388 -11.29 3.44 -19.73
C ALA A 388 -12.16 4.58 -20.29
N GLY A 389 -11.91 5.04 -21.53
CA GLY A 389 -12.66 6.14 -22.16
C GLY A 389 -12.32 7.53 -21.60
N TRP A 390 -11.14 7.69 -21.02
CA TRP A 390 -10.66 8.96 -20.48
C TRP A 390 -10.07 9.85 -21.57
N THR A 391 -10.27 11.15 -21.40
CA THR A 391 -9.58 12.17 -22.20
C THR A 391 -8.35 12.63 -21.42
N VAL A 392 -7.17 12.59 -22.05
CA VAL A 392 -5.93 13.14 -21.52
C VAL A 392 -5.57 14.38 -22.33
N SER A 393 -5.51 15.54 -21.69
CA SER A 393 -5.15 16.81 -22.34
C SER A 393 -3.89 17.38 -21.71
N VAL A 394 -2.99 17.90 -22.54
CA VAL A 394 -1.73 18.52 -22.10
C VAL A 394 -1.67 19.94 -22.65
N SER A 395 -1.37 20.92 -21.78
CA SER A 395 -1.16 22.31 -22.21
C SER A 395 0.24 22.52 -22.79
N GLU A 396 0.44 23.65 -23.47
CA GLU A 396 1.77 24.10 -23.92
C GLU A 396 2.78 24.23 -22.76
N SER A 397 2.30 24.50 -21.54
CA SER A 397 3.14 24.59 -20.34
C SER A 397 3.45 23.23 -19.68
N GLY A 398 3.00 22.12 -20.28
CA GLY A 398 3.18 20.77 -19.71
C GLY A 398 2.19 20.40 -18.61
N ARG A 399 1.13 21.18 -18.38
CA ARG A 399 0.05 20.81 -17.43
C ARG A 399 -0.79 19.71 -18.07
N MET A 400 -0.81 18.53 -17.47
CA MET A 400 -1.67 17.41 -17.85
C MET A 400 -2.94 17.40 -17.00
N VAL A 401 -4.09 17.21 -17.65
CA VAL A 401 -5.38 16.91 -16.99
C VAL A 401 -6.01 15.70 -17.68
N ALA A 402 -6.38 14.70 -16.90
CA ALA A 402 -7.05 13.50 -17.36
C ALA A 402 -8.30 13.19 -16.54
N ILE A 403 -9.43 13.01 -17.23
CA ILE A 403 -10.75 12.71 -16.65
C ILE A 403 -11.61 11.90 -17.64
N SER A 404 -12.56 11.12 -17.12
CA SER A 404 -13.66 10.57 -17.95
C SER A 404 -14.71 11.64 -18.22
N GLN A 405 -14.60 12.32 -19.37
CA GLN A 405 -15.51 13.42 -19.73
C GLN A 405 -16.91 12.93 -20.13
N ASN A 406 -17.03 11.70 -20.63
CA ASN A 406 -18.25 11.22 -21.29
C ASN A 406 -19.03 10.20 -20.46
N THR A 407 -18.35 9.29 -19.76
CA THR A 407 -19.02 8.22 -19.00
C THR A 407 -19.08 8.53 -17.52
N GLY A 408 -18.08 9.27 -17.00
CA GLY A 408 -17.89 9.45 -15.56
C GLY A 408 -17.36 8.19 -14.87
N ASP A 409 -17.01 7.15 -15.64
CA ASP A 409 -16.43 5.93 -15.09
C ASP A 409 -15.02 6.20 -14.56
N PRO A 410 -14.67 5.67 -13.39
CA PRO A 410 -13.32 5.79 -12.87
C PRO A 410 -12.33 4.98 -13.70
N LEU A 411 -11.05 5.35 -13.63
CA LEU A 411 -9.96 4.45 -13.93
C LEU A 411 -10.00 3.34 -12.86
N PRO A 412 -10.25 2.07 -13.22
CA PRO A 412 -10.28 0.99 -12.25
C PRO A 412 -8.92 0.84 -11.56
N ALA A 413 -8.91 0.24 -10.37
CA ALA A 413 -7.67 -0.13 -9.70
C ALA A 413 -6.82 -1.07 -10.59
N GLY A 414 -5.50 -0.93 -10.53
CA GLY A 414 -4.58 -1.65 -11.40
C GLY A 414 -3.26 -0.92 -11.63
N GLU A 415 -2.37 -1.55 -12.40
CA GLU A 415 -1.08 -0.97 -12.80
C GLU A 415 -0.85 -1.00 -14.32
N GLY A 416 0.15 -0.24 -14.78
CA GLY A 416 0.59 -0.21 -16.17
C GLY A 416 0.56 1.18 -16.79
N VAL A 417 0.77 1.22 -18.12
CA VAL A 417 0.83 2.50 -18.85
C VAL A 417 -0.52 3.19 -18.82
N PHE A 418 -0.54 4.39 -18.24
CA PHE A 418 -1.73 5.23 -18.21
C PHE A 418 -1.98 5.86 -19.58
N THR A 419 -0.96 6.49 -20.16
CA THR A 419 -1.06 7.20 -21.45
C THR A 419 0.34 7.48 -22.01
N TYR A 420 0.43 7.70 -23.31
CA TYR A 420 1.63 8.19 -23.99
C TYR A 420 1.43 9.64 -24.39
N ILE A 421 2.38 10.52 -24.08
CA ILE A 421 2.37 11.94 -24.43
C ILE A 421 3.41 12.17 -25.53
N PRO A 422 3.01 12.28 -26.81
CA PRO A 422 3.92 12.64 -27.87
C PRO A 422 4.50 14.05 -27.63
N TRP A 423 5.78 14.20 -27.94
CA TRP A 423 6.51 15.46 -27.86
C TRP A 423 7.55 15.55 -28.96
N ASN A 424 8.05 16.76 -29.26
CA ASN A 424 8.99 17.01 -30.36
C ASN A 424 10.47 16.86 -29.97
N ARG A 425 10.80 16.02 -28.98
CA ARG A 425 12.18 15.86 -28.50
C ARG A 425 13.16 15.42 -29.61
N ASP A 426 12.73 14.58 -30.55
CA ASP A 426 13.59 14.13 -31.65
C ASP A 426 14.06 15.28 -32.56
N GLU A 427 13.32 16.40 -32.57
CA GLU A 427 13.68 17.63 -33.30
C GLU A 427 14.69 18.49 -32.52
N LEU A 428 14.88 18.20 -31.23
CA LEU A 428 15.71 18.92 -30.27
C LEU A 428 16.79 17.99 -29.64
N PRO A 429 17.71 17.43 -30.45
CA PRO A 429 18.64 16.37 -30.01
C PRO A 429 19.70 16.84 -29.01
N GLU A 430 19.88 18.15 -28.85
CA GLU A 430 20.82 18.73 -27.88
C GLU A 430 20.25 18.77 -26.46
N LEU A 431 18.94 18.56 -26.30
CA LEU A 431 18.29 18.49 -25.00
C LEU A 431 18.84 17.32 -24.19
N ASN A 432 19.35 17.65 -23.01
CA ASN A 432 19.85 16.72 -22.02
C ASN A 432 19.31 17.11 -20.64
N GLY A 433 19.46 16.23 -19.65
CA GLY A 433 18.99 16.47 -18.29
C GLY A 433 17.88 15.52 -17.89
N SER A 434 16.93 15.98 -17.08
CA SER A 434 15.87 15.12 -16.55
C SER A 434 14.48 15.75 -16.60
N ILE A 435 13.48 14.90 -16.79
CA ILE A 435 12.06 15.22 -16.69
C ILE A 435 11.48 14.60 -15.42
N SER A 436 10.50 15.26 -14.82
CA SER A 436 9.82 14.77 -13.63
C SER A 436 8.36 15.19 -13.61
N ILE A 437 7.57 14.55 -12.78
CA ILE A 437 6.19 14.95 -12.49
C ILE A 437 6.22 15.83 -11.22
N ILE A 438 5.51 16.96 -11.23
CA ILE A 438 5.32 17.82 -10.05
C ILE A 438 3.85 18.29 -9.95
N ASP A 439 3.48 18.91 -8.81
CA ASP A 439 2.16 19.53 -8.60
C ASP A 439 0.97 18.61 -8.93
N ILE A 440 1.09 17.35 -8.51
CA ILE A 440 0.12 16.30 -8.77
C ILE A 440 -1.13 16.43 -7.87
N TYR A 441 -2.27 16.11 -8.45
CA TYR A 441 -3.54 15.90 -7.75
C TYR A 441 -4.23 14.67 -8.32
N VAL A 442 -4.64 13.77 -7.43
CA VAL A 442 -5.39 12.56 -7.77
C VAL A 442 -6.72 12.58 -7.01
N SER A 443 -7.82 12.43 -7.72
CA SER A 443 -9.15 12.49 -7.12
C SER A 443 -9.85 11.13 -7.11
N GLY A 444 -10.52 10.85 -6.00
CA GLY A 444 -11.41 9.72 -5.81
C GLY A 444 -12.87 10.11 -6.05
N TYR A 445 -13.77 9.27 -5.57
CA TYR A 445 -15.21 9.45 -5.77
C TYR A 445 -15.70 10.79 -5.22
N PHE A 446 -16.50 11.51 -6.00
CA PHE A 446 -16.96 12.88 -5.70
C PHE A 446 -15.84 13.91 -5.44
N GLY A 447 -14.63 13.69 -5.95
CA GLY A 447 -13.53 14.64 -5.83
C GLY A 447 -12.82 14.60 -4.49
N SER A 448 -12.98 13.53 -3.71
CA SER A 448 -12.14 13.28 -2.53
C SER A 448 -10.66 13.25 -2.93
N GLU A 449 -9.78 13.83 -2.13
CA GLU A 449 -8.35 13.73 -2.37
C GLU A 449 -7.86 12.31 -2.06
N LEU A 450 -7.09 11.73 -2.98
CA LEU A 450 -6.42 10.44 -2.79
C LEU A 450 -4.95 10.67 -2.44
N SER A 451 -4.40 9.79 -1.59
CA SER A 451 -2.97 9.81 -1.32
C SER A 451 -2.18 9.46 -2.58
N HIS A 452 -1.03 10.09 -2.78
CA HIS A 452 -0.23 9.87 -3.98
C HIS A 452 1.26 9.97 -3.72
N GLU A 453 2.03 9.29 -4.55
CA GLU A 453 3.49 9.39 -4.64
C GLU A 453 3.91 9.52 -6.11
N ILE A 454 5.12 10.05 -6.33
CA ILE A 454 5.70 10.24 -7.66
C ILE A 454 7.03 9.50 -7.71
N GLY A 455 7.29 8.83 -8.83
CA GLY A 455 8.56 8.15 -9.08
C GLY A 455 9.74 9.10 -9.27
N PRO A 456 10.95 8.55 -9.42
CA PRO A 456 12.14 9.36 -9.67
C PRO A 456 12.03 10.13 -10.99
N ALA A 457 12.82 11.20 -11.11
CA ALA A 457 12.99 11.90 -12.38
C ALA A 457 13.59 10.95 -13.43
N TYR A 458 13.09 11.00 -14.66
CA TYR A 458 13.66 10.28 -15.79
C TYR A 458 14.80 11.08 -16.39
N ASN A 459 15.99 10.48 -16.42
CA ASN A 459 17.16 11.08 -17.06
C ASN A 459 17.13 10.78 -18.54
N LEU A 460 17.14 11.83 -19.35
CA LEU A 460 17.17 11.74 -20.80
C LEU A 460 18.54 11.23 -21.22
N GLU A 461 18.57 10.11 -21.94
CA GLU A 461 19.80 9.66 -22.58
C GLU A 461 20.24 10.69 -23.63
N SER A 462 21.54 11.00 -23.67
CA SER A 462 22.06 11.95 -24.63
C SER A 462 21.87 11.42 -26.06
N ILE A 463 21.09 12.14 -26.87
CA ILE A 463 20.99 11.90 -28.32
C ILE A 463 22.23 12.53 -29.00
N LEU A 464 23.43 12.21 -28.50
CA LEU A 464 24.64 12.50 -29.26
C LEU A 464 24.61 11.63 -30.50
N LYS A 465 24.11 12.20 -31.59
CA LYS A 465 24.26 11.70 -32.96
C LYS A 465 25.76 11.44 -33.18
N SER A 466 26.19 10.19 -33.01
CA SER A 466 27.31 9.70 -33.80
C SER A 466 26.88 9.85 -35.26
N ASP A 467 27.67 10.61 -36.03
CA ASP A 467 27.50 10.90 -37.45
C ASP A 467 26.65 9.88 -38.22
N GLU A 468 25.68 10.39 -38.99
CA GLU A 468 24.84 9.69 -39.97
C GLU A 468 25.10 8.17 -40.08
N SER A 469 24.40 7.39 -39.26
CA SER A 469 24.01 6.06 -39.69
C SER A 469 22.50 6.07 -39.84
N SER A 470 22.06 6.01 -41.10
CA SER A 470 20.67 5.76 -41.46
C SER A 470 20.14 4.62 -40.59
N TYR A 471 19.06 4.83 -39.84
CA TYR A 471 18.38 3.77 -39.10
C TYR A 471 17.94 2.70 -40.12
N GLN A 472 18.73 1.65 -40.20
CA GLN A 472 18.57 0.56 -41.15
C GLN A 472 17.90 -0.60 -40.40
N PRO A 473 16.70 -1.05 -40.80
CA PRO A 473 16.08 -2.21 -40.16
C PRO A 473 17.05 -3.40 -40.24
N VAL A 474 17.43 -3.97 -39.10
CA VAL A 474 18.42 -5.08 -39.06
C VAL A 474 17.78 -6.41 -39.49
N SER A 475 16.44 -6.48 -39.53
CA SER A 475 15.68 -7.65 -39.99
C SER A 475 14.30 -7.27 -40.53
N HIS A 476 13.70 -8.18 -41.31
CA HIS A 476 12.29 -8.06 -41.73
C HIS A 476 11.38 -8.34 -40.54
N HIS A 477 10.42 -7.44 -40.28
CA HIS A 477 9.51 -7.59 -39.15
C HIS A 477 8.11 -7.09 -39.50
N LEU A 478 7.09 -7.87 -39.14
CA LEU A 478 5.68 -7.46 -39.21
C LEU A 478 5.31 -6.81 -37.88
N LEU A 479 4.80 -5.58 -37.92
CA LEU A 479 4.40 -4.83 -36.74
C LEU A 479 2.90 -5.05 -36.45
N PRO A 480 2.42 -4.77 -35.22
CA PRO A 480 1.02 -4.91 -34.87
C PRO A 480 0.10 -4.11 -35.79
N ALA A 481 -0.96 -4.75 -36.30
CA ALA A 481 -1.93 -4.08 -37.15
C ALA A 481 -2.81 -3.12 -36.35
N PHE A 482 -3.09 -1.94 -36.90
CA PHE A 482 -3.91 -0.92 -36.25
C PHE A 482 -4.95 -0.31 -37.21
N PRO A 483 -6.19 -0.08 -36.76
CA PRO A 483 -6.76 -0.50 -35.47
C PRO A 483 -7.09 -2.00 -35.42
N ASN A 484 -7.01 -2.62 -34.23
CA ASN A 484 -7.43 -4.01 -33.93
C ASN A 484 -7.98 -4.07 -32.48
N PRO A 485 -9.16 -4.68 -32.17
CA PRO A 485 -10.05 -5.51 -33.02
C PRO A 485 -11.43 -4.89 -33.38
N PHE A 486 -12.03 -5.41 -34.47
CA PHE A 486 -13.39 -5.16 -35.03
C PHE A 486 -13.59 -4.05 -36.08
N ASN A 487 -12.53 -3.52 -36.70
CA ASN A 487 -12.67 -2.53 -37.79
C ASN A 487 -12.56 -3.21 -39.18
N PRO A 488 -13.47 -2.95 -40.16
CA PRO A 488 -13.36 -3.50 -41.52
C PRO A 488 -12.13 -3.03 -42.29
N ILE A 489 -11.41 -2.01 -41.83
CA ILE A 489 -10.16 -1.54 -42.43
C ILE A 489 -9.09 -1.45 -41.34
N THR A 490 -7.96 -2.12 -41.57
CA THR A 490 -6.78 -2.08 -40.68
C THR A 490 -5.51 -1.77 -41.48
N THR A 491 -4.52 -1.17 -40.83
CA THR A 491 -3.20 -0.87 -41.40
C THR A 491 -2.21 -1.87 -40.87
N ILE A 492 -1.46 -2.51 -41.76
CA ILE A 492 -0.43 -3.50 -41.46
C ILE A 492 0.94 -2.84 -41.72
N PRO A 493 1.61 -2.33 -40.68
CA PRO A 493 2.97 -1.83 -40.77
C PRO A 493 3.99 -2.98 -40.83
N PHE A 494 5.07 -2.83 -41.60
CA PHE A 494 6.16 -3.80 -41.66
C PHE A 494 7.49 -3.16 -42.10
N HIS A 495 8.60 -3.79 -41.73
CA HIS A 495 9.96 -3.35 -42.02
C HIS A 495 10.64 -4.28 -43.03
N ILE A 496 11.45 -3.69 -43.91
CA ILE A 496 12.33 -4.44 -44.82
C ILE A 496 13.77 -3.98 -44.63
N SER A 497 14.68 -4.92 -44.35
CA SER A 497 16.10 -4.68 -44.06
C SER A 497 17.01 -4.48 -45.28
N ASN A 498 16.50 -4.65 -46.51
CA ASN A 498 17.25 -4.50 -47.75
C ASN A 498 16.28 -4.44 -48.93
N ASP A 499 16.65 -3.75 -50.01
CA ASP A 499 15.88 -3.74 -51.26
C ASP A 499 15.65 -5.18 -51.73
N GLN A 500 14.39 -5.62 -51.80
CA GLN A 500 14.07 -6.99 -52.19
C GLN A 500 12.63 -7.14 -52.68
N VAL A 501 12.35 -8.32 -53.23
CA VAL A 501 11.00 -8.74 -53.61
C VAL A 501 10.34 -9.43 -52.41
N ILE A 502 9.15 -8.98 -52.00
CA ILE A 502 8.37 -9.59 -50.92
C ILE A 502 6.98 -10.04 -51.35
N ASP A 503 6.47 -11.06 -50.65
CA ASP A 503 5.07 -11.46 -50.62
C ASP A 503 4.51 -11.18 -49.22
N LEU A 504 3.32 -10.60 -49.13
CA LEU A 504 2.60 -10.38 -47.87
C LEU A 504 1.24 -11.05 -47.96
N ASP A 505 1.06 -12.15 -47.23
CA ASP A 505 -0.12 -13.02 -47.26
C ASP A 505 -0.87 -12.98 -45.91
N ILE A 506 -2.20 -13.03 -45.95
CA ILE A 506 -3.08 -13.14 -44.79
C ILE A 506 -3.56 -14.58 -44.65
N TYR A 507 -3.49 -15.13 -43.45
CA TYR A 507 -3.93 -16.47 -43.09
C TYR A 507 -5.01 -16.44 -42.00
N ASP A 508 -5.91 -17.43 -41.98
CA ASP A 508 -6.80 -17.64 -40.85
C ASP A 508 -6.12 -18.41 -39.70
N ILE A 509 -6.82 -18.54 -38.57
CA ILE A 509 -6.34 -19.28 -37.39
C ILE A 509 -6.06 -20.77 -37.65
N ASN A 510 -6.56 -21.32 -38.77
CA ASN A 510 -6.31 -22.70 -39.19
C ASN A 510 -5.13 -22.78 -40.18
N GLY A 511 -4.44 -21.68 -40.45
CA GLY A 511 -3.32 -21.60 -41.40
C GLY A 511 -3.74 -21.63 -42.86
N ARG A 512 -5.02 -21.42 -43.20
CA ARG A 512 -5.46 -21.29 -44.59
C ARG A 512 -5.22 -19.87 -45.08
N LYS A 513 -4.57 -19.73 -46.24
CA LYS A 513 -4.40 -18.43 -46.89
C LYS A 513 -5.75 -17.84 -47.31
N ILE A 514 -6.04 -16.62 -46.84
CA ILE A 514 -7.24 -15.85 -47.11
C ILE A 514 -7.00 -14.85 -48.24
N HIS A 515 -5.88 -14.11 -48.20
CA HIS A 515 -5.58 -13.07 -49.18
C HIS A 515 -4.08 -12.86 -49.37
N SER A 516 -3.69 -12.24 -50.49
CA SER A 516 -2.31 -11.83 -50.76
C SER A 516 -2.31 -10.33 -51.01
N LEU A 517 -1.78 -9.56 -50.06
CA LEU A 517 -1.74 -8.09 -50.09
C LEU A 517 -0.63 -7.55 -51.00
N LEU A 518 0.51 -8.24 -51.03
CA LEU A 518 1.62 -7.98 -51.94
C LEU A 518 2.05 -9.29 -52.56
N ARG A 519 2.32 -9.27 -53.87
CA ARG A 519 2.81 -10.43 -54.61
C ARG A 519 3.93 -10.02 -55.57
N ASN A 520 5.11 -10.59 -55.37
CA ASN A 520 6.35 -10.22 -56.05
C ASN A 520 6.58 -8.70 -56.08
N ALA A 521 6.32 -8.02 -54.96
CA ALA A 521 6.48 -6.57 -54.88
C ALA A 521 7.95 -6.22 -54.62
N GLU A 522 8.58 -5.52 -55.56
CA GLU A 522 9.88 -4.88 -55.35
C GLU A 522 9.70 -3.72 -54.37
N MET A 523 10.35 -3.82 -53.21
CA MET A 523 10.21 -2.86 -52.13
C MET A 523 11.59 -2.40 -51.69
N GLN A 524 11.74 -1.10 -51.53
CA GLN A 524 12.98 -0.51 -51.03
C GLN A 524 13.13 -0.79 -49.54
N MET A 525 14.36 -0.79 -49.07
CA MET A 525 14.69 -0.83 -47.65
C MET A 525 13.98 0.28 -46.88
N GLY A 526 13.41 -0.04 -45.73
CA GLY A 526 12.75 0.92 -44.86
C GLY A 526 11.41 0.44 -44.29
N GLN A 527 10.65 1.41 -43.77
CA GLN A 527 9.33 1.18 -43.20
C GLN A 527 8.24 1.30 -44.26
N HIS A 528 7.30 0.38 -44.22
CA HIS A 528 6.17 0.33 -45.16
C HIS A 528 4.88 0.07 -44.39
N GLN A 529 3.76 0.48 -44.97
CA GLN A 529 2.44 0.19 -44.44
C GLN A 529 1.47 -0.11 -45.58
N ILE A 530 0.60 -1.10 -45.36
CA ILE A 530 -0.48 -1.43 -46.31
C ILE A 530 -1.81 -1.43 -45.58
N ARG A 531 -2.84 -0.87 -46.22
CA ARG A 531 -4.21 -0.93 -45.71
C ARG A 531 -4.88 -2.21 -46.22
N TRP A 532 -5.42 -3.01 -45.31
CA TRP A 532 -6.23 -4.18 -45.61
C TRP A 532 -7.69 -3.90 -45.24
N ASN A 533 -8.60 -4.22 -46.17
CA ASN A 533 -10.04 -4.20 -45.97
C ASN A 533 -10.52 -5.66 -45.88
N ALA A 534 -11.06 -6.03 -44.72
CA ALA A 534 -11.33 -7.41 -44.31
C ALA A 534 -12.49 -8.09 -45.03
#